data_AF-A0A654U6H2-F1
#
_entry.id   AF-A0A654U6H2-F1
#
_cell.length_a   1.000
_cell.length_b   1.000
_cell.length_c   1.000
_cell.angle_alpha   90.00
_cell.angle_beta   90.00
_cell.angle_gamma   90.00
#
_symmetry.space_group_name_H-M   'P 1'
#
loop_
_entity.id
_entity.type
_entity.pdbx_description
1 polymer ?
#
loop_
_entity_poly.entity_id
_entity_poly.type
_entity_poly.pdbx_seq_one_letter_code
_entity_poly.pdbx_strand_id
1 'polypeptide(L)'
;MWFHGDLSRFNILTAQGRLTGVIDFGLMGVGDPSVDLIIAWNLLSAPARAQFRVAVGAADDDWMRGRGRALAIALIALPYYQDTNPPLAASARYAIGEVLADFRYGARPGC
;
A
#
# COMPACT_ATOMS: atom_id res chain seq x y z
N MET A 1 8.79 15.11 6.15
CA MET A 1 8.33 14.20 7.22
C MET A 1 9.21 12.95 7.18
N TRP A 2 9.36 12.20 8.28
CA TRP A 2 10.05 10.91 8.23
C TRP A 2 9.12 9.84 7.62
N PHE A 3 9.68 8.92 6.84
CA PHE A 3 8.98 7.78 6.26
C PHE A 3 9.80 6.49 6.43
N HIS A 4 9.11 5.35 6.34
CA HIS A 4 9.67 4.00 6.37
C HIS A 4 10.31 3.61 5.03
N GLY A 5 9.64 3.90 3.91
CA GLY A 5 10.20 3.78 2.55
C GLY A 5 9.78 2.51 1.83
N ASP A 6 9.57 1.43 2.58
CA ASP A 6 8.97 0.18 2.11
C ASP A 6 7.91 -0.36 3.09
N LEU A 7 6.91 0.46 3.43
CA LEU A 7 5.86 0.03 4.36
C LEU A 7 4.90 -0.94 3.63
N SER A 8 5.28 -2.21 3.55
CA SER A 8 4.53 -3.26 2.87
C SER A 8 4.02 -4.34 3.82
N ARG A 9 3.07 -5.16 3.36
CA ARG A 9 2.56 -6.32 4.11
C ARG A 9 3.64 -7.26 4.63
N PHE A 10 4.82 -7.29 4.01
CA PHE A 10 5.93 -8.16 4.38
C PHE A 10 6.76 -7.60 5.54
N ASN A 11 6.62 -6.30 5.80
CA ASN A 11 7.32 -5.58 6.85
C ASN A 11 6.43 -5.31 8.08
N ILE A 12 5.25 -5.96 8.13
CA ILE A 12 4.28 -5.86 9.23
C ILE A 12 4.23 -7.19 9.99
N LEU A 13 4.50 -7.14 11.30
CA LEU A 13 4.37 -8.29 12.18
C LEU A 13 3.07 -8.19 12.98
N THR A 14 2.32 -9.29 13.04
CA THR A 14 1.11 -9.38 13.84
C THR A 14 1.12 -10.60 14.74
N ALA A 15 0.52 -10.48 15.92
CA ALA A 15 0.23 -11.60 16.81
C ALA A 15 -1.16 -11.40 17.41
N GLN A 16 -1.97 -12.46 17.44
CA GLN A 16 -3.32 -12.43 18.02
C GLN A 16 -4.20 -11.29 17.45
N GLY A 17 -4.09 -11.04 16.14
CA GLY A 17 -4.86 -10.00 15.46
C GLY A 17 -4.42 -8.56 15.76
N ARG A 18 -3.26 -8.37 16.41
CA ARG A 18 -2.70 -7.05 16.73
C ARG A 18 -1.36 -6.85 16.06
N LEU A 19 -1.08 -5.61 15.64
CA LEU A 19 0.25 -5.17 15.21
C LEU A 19 1.23 -5.32 16.38
N THR A 20 2.34 -6.01 16.16
CA THR A 20 3.39 -6.24 17.16
C THR A 20 4.73 -5.64 16.75
N GLY A 21 4.94 -5.36 15.46
CA GLY A 21 6.18 -4.77 14.99
C GLY A 21 6.12 -4.31 13.55
N VAL A 22 7.02 -3.39 13.23
CA VAL A 22 7.38 -2.97 11.88
C VAL A 22 8.89 -3.22 11.75
N ILE A 23 9.32 -3.77 10.61
CA ILE A 23 10.72 -4.14 10.37
C ILE A 23 11.21 -3.56 9.05
N ASP A 24 12.51 -3.68 8.80
CA ASP A 24 13.15 -3.26 7.53
C ASP A 24 13.09 -1.76 7.24
N PHE A 25 13.67 -0.98 8.15
CA PHE A 25 13.85 0.47 8.01
C PHE A 25 15.02 0.86 7.10
N GLY A 26 15.54 -0.06 6.27
CA GLY A 26 16.72 0.20 5.44
C GLY A 26 16.53 1.33 4.41
N LEU A 27 15.27 1.65 4.07
CA LEU A 27 14.89 2.72 3.15
C LEU A 27 14.32 3.95 3.85
N MET A 28 14.44 4.05 5.18
CA MET A 28 13.89 5.16 5.92
C MET A 28 14.57 6.49 5.56
N GLY A 29 13.81 7.57 5.57
CA GLY A 29 14.35 8.88 5.23
C GLY A 29 13.40 10.03 5.53
N VAL A 30 13.85 11.24 5.18
CA VAL A 30 13.04 12.45 5.28
C VAL A 30 12.59 12.86 3.88
N GLY A 31 11.29 13.03 3.68
CA GLY A 31 10.73 13.47 2.41
C GLY A 31 9.21 13.42 2.39
N ASP A 32 8.67 13.01 1.24
CA ASP A 32 7.24 12.84 0.99
C ASP A 32 6.70 11.62 1.76
N PRO A 33 5.80 11.80 2.75
CA PRO A 33 5.24 10.70 3.51
C PRO A 33 4.26 9.83 2.70
N SER A 34 3.81 10.29 1.52
CA SER A 34 2.92 9.49 0.67
C SER A 34 3.56 8.17 0.23
N VAL A 35 4.88 8.05 0.36
CA VAL A 35 5.66 6.83 0.10
C VAL A 35 5.14 5.64 0.92
N ASP A 36 4.73 5.87 2.16
CA ASP A 36 4.29 4.80 3.07
C ASP A 36 2.81 4.42 2.90
N LEU A 37 2.05 5.19 2.11
CA LEU A 37 0.63 4.92 1.88
C LEU A 37 0.39 3.67 1.02
N ILE A 38 1.44 3.06 0.43
CA ILE A 38 1.32 1.84 -0.37
C ILE A 38 0.66 0.68 0.38
N ILE A 39 0.75 0.66 1.71
CA ILE A 39 0.13 -0.36 2.58
C ILE A 39 -1.39 -0.42 2.43
N ALA A 40 -2.01 0.71 2.07
CA ALA A 40 -3.45 0.81 1.87
C ALA A 40 -3.97 -0.13 0.77
N TRP A 41 -3.15 -0.43 -0.25
CA TRP A 41 -3.54 -1.31 -1.36
C TRP A 41 -2.82 -2.65 -1.37
N ASN A 42 -1.73 -2.83 -0.61
CA ASN A 42 -1.03 -4.13 -0.56
C ASN A 42 -1.42 -5.01 0.65
N LEU A 43 -2.07 -4.44 1.67
CA LEU A 43 -2.45 -5.15 2.90
C LEU A 43 -3.92 -4.94 3.28
N LEU A 44 -4.41 -3.70 3.25
CA LEU A 44 -5.71 -3.36 3.82
C LEU A 44 -6.86 -3.67 2.86
N SER A 45 -7.95 -4.21 3.42
CA SER A 45 -9.23 -4.32 2.71
C SER A 45 -9.84 -2.94 2.45
N ALA A 46 -10.79 -2.83 1.52
CA ALA A 46 -11.43 -1.54 1.21
C ALA A 46 -12.02 -0.79 2.44
N PRO A 47 -12.74 -1.44 3.37
CA PRO A 47 -13.23 -0.75 4.58
C PRO A 47 -12.09 -0.30 5.50
N ALA A 48 -11.07 -1.15 5.69
CA ALA A 48 -9.91 -0.81 6.52
C ALA A 48 -9.07 0.32 5.90
N ARG A 49 -8.96 0.34 4.57
CA ARG A 49 -8.29 1.39 3.80
C ARG A 49 -8.95 2.75 4.00
N ALA A 50 -10.28 2.82 4.03
CA ALA A 50 -11.01 4.06 4.32
C ALA A 50 -10.74 4.56 5.74
N GLN A 51 -10.77 3.67 6.74
CA GLN A 51 -10.43 4.02 8.13
C GLN A 51 -8.97 4.46 8.27
N PHE A 52 -8.05 3.75 7.61
CA PHE A 52 -6.62 4.07 7.61
C PHE A 52 -6.37 5.47 7.06
N ARG A 53 -6.98 5.83 5.92
CA ARG A 53 -6.86 7.17 5.32
C ARG A 53 -7.20 8.28 6.30
N VAL A 54 -8.31 8.11 7.03
CA VAL A 54 -8.76 9.06 8.05
C VAL A 54 -7.76 9.11 9.21
N ALA A 55 -7.32 7.95 9.71
CA ALA A 55 -6.41 7.85 10.84
C ALA A 55 -5.04 8.50 10.57
N VAL A 56 -4.53 8.38 9.35
CA VAL A 56 -3.26 9.01 8.96
C VAL A 56 -3.41 10.44 8.45
N GLY A 57 -4.65 10.95 8.33
CA GLY A 57 -4.93 12.29 7.84
C GLY A 57 -4.45 12.56 6.42
N ALA A 58 -4.45 11.53 5.55
CA ALA A 58 -3.93 11.68 4.18
C ALA A 58 -4.85 12.56 3.33
N ALA A 59 -4.32 13.71 2.89
CA ALA A 59 -4.97 14.59 1.94
C ALA A 59 -5.19 13.88 0.59
N ASP A 60 -6.11 14.40 -0.22
CA ASP A 60 -6.48 13.82 -1.51
C ASP A 60 -5.26 13.62 -2.42
N ASP A 61 -4.38 14.61 -2.48
CA ASP A 61 -3.16 14.58 -3.30
C ASP A 61 -2.17 13.50 -2.82
N ASP A 62 -1.96 13.37 -1.50
CA ASP A 62 -1.11 12.34 -0.91
C ASP A 62 -1.69 10.95 -1.18
N TRP A 63 -3.01 10.81 -1.03
CA TRP A 63 -3.70 9.56 -1.28
C TRP A 63 -3.59 9.13 -2.74
N MET A 64 -3.75 10.08 -3.67
CA MET A 64 -3.56 9.84 -5.10
C MET A 64 -2.12 9.44 -5.42
N ARG A 65 -1.12 10.13 -4.85
CA ARG A 65 0.30 9.77 -5.02
C ARG A 65 0.60 8.37 -4.47
N GLY A 66 0.12 8.06 -3.26
CA GLY A 66 0.26 6.75 -2.63
C GLY A 66 -0.33 5.63 -3.49
N ARG A 67 -1.52 5.85 -4.05
CA ARG A 67 -2.17 4.90 -4.95
C ARG A 67 -1.37 4.67 -6.23
N GLY A 68 -0.90 5.75 -6.85
CA GLY A 68 -0.05 5.70 -8.04
C GLY A 68 1.24 4.93 -7.77
N ARG A 69 1.87 5.16 -6.62
CA ARG A 69 3.08 4.44 -6.20
C ARG A 69 2.83 2.96 -5.98
N ALA A 70 1.74 2.59 -5.31
CA ALA A 70 1.36 1.19 -5.10
C ALA A 70 1.18 0.46 -6.44
N LEU A 71 0.52 1.10 -7.41
CA LEU A 71 0.36 0.56 -8.76
C LEU A 71 1.69 0.42 -9.50
N ALA A 72 2.53 1.46 -9.47
CA ALA A 72 3.83 1.45 -10.15
C ALA A 72 4.72 0.31 -9.63
N ILE A 73 4.83 0.15 -8.31
CA ILE A 73 5.60 -0.92 -7.69
C ILE A 73 5.05 -2.29 -8.09
N ALA A 74 3.72 -2.47 -8.03
CA ALA A 74 3.11 -3.76 -8.36
C ALA A 74 3.28 -4.14 -9.85
N LEU A 75 3.20 -3.17 -10.76
CA LEU A 75 3.41 -3.38 -12.19
C LEU A 75 4.87 -3.74 -12.53
N ILE A 76 5.84 -3.27 -11.73
CA ILE A 76 7.25 -3.68 -11.85
C ILE A 76 7.46 -5.06 -11.23
N ALA A 77 6.93 -5.27 -10.02
CA ALA A 77 7.14 -6.48 -9.24
C ALA A 77 6.53 -7.73 -9.90
N LEU A 78 5.35 -7.61 -10.51
CA LEU A 78 4.64 -8.75 -11.09
C LEU A 78 5.47 -9.49 -12.15
N PRO A 79 5.90 -8.87 -13.27
CA PRO A 79 6.68 -9.57 -14.29
C PRO A 79 8.07 -9.99 -13.78
N TYR A 80 8.64 -9.27 -12.80
CA TYR A 80 9.93 -9.61 -12.22
C TYR A 80 9.88 -10.88 -11.36
N TYR A 81 8.80 -11.09 -10.60
CA TYR A 81 8.68 -12.19 -9.64
C TYR A 81 7.78 -13.34 -10.09
N GLN A 82 7.07 -13.22 -11.21
CA GLN A 82 6.06 -14.22 -11.63
C GLN A 82 6.59 -15.66 -11.70
N ASP A 83 7.86 -15.84 -12.06
CA ASP A 83 8.48 -17.17 -12.21
C ASP A 83 9.44 -17.53 -11.06
N THR A 84 9.79 -16.58 -10.20
CA THR A 84 10.86 -16.74 -9.18
C THR A 84 10.36 -16.64 -7.75
N ASN A 85 9.27 -15.91 -7.50
CA ASN A 85 8.73 -15.70 -6.16
C ASN A 85 7.19 -15.58 -6.21
N PRO A 86 6.48 -16.73 -6.18
CA PRO A 86 5.02 -16.75 -6.26
C PRO A 86 4.30 -15.91 -5.19
N PRO A 87 4.76 -15.87 -3.91
CA PRO A 87 4.18 -14.96 -2.91
C PRO A 87 4.25 -13.48 -3.28
N LEU A 88 5.40 -13.00 -3.77
CA LEU A 88 5.55 -11.60 -4.22
C LEU A 88 4.70 -11.32 -5.46
N ALA A 89 4.66 -12.25 -6.42
CA ALA A 89 3.82 -12.12 -7.60
C ALA A 89 2.33 -12.05 -7.23
N ALA A 90 1.87 -12.88 -6.29
CA ALA A 90 0.50 -12.84 -5.79
C ALA A 90 0.18 -11.51 -5.09
N SER A 91 1.11 -10.98 -4.30
CA SER A 91 0.95 -9.66 -3.66
C SER A 91 0.87 -8.53 -4.69
N ALA A 92 1.65 -8.60 -5.76
CA ALA A 92 1.60 -7.62 -6.84
C ALA A 92 0.24 -7.68 -7.58
N ARG A 93 -0.26 -8.89 -7.90
CA ARG A 93 -1.61 -9.06 -8.50
C ARG A 93 -2.71 -8.51 -7.58
N TYR A 94 -2.61 -8.77 -6.27
CA TYR A 94 -3.56 -8.25 -5.29
C TYR A 94 -3.57 -6.72 -5.27
N ALA A 95 -2.40 -6.09 -5.18
CA ALA A 95 -2.29 -4.64 -5.16
C ALA A 95 -2.83 -3.98 -6.43
N ILE A 96 -2.57 -4.57 -7.61
CA ILE A 96 -3.16 -4.12 -8.87
C ILE A 96 -4.69 -4.17 -8.80
N GLY A 97 -5.24 -5.30 -8.32
CA GLY A 97 -6.69 -5.47 -8.15
C GLY A 97 -7.31 -4.43 -7.23
N GLU A 98 -6.72 -4.22 -6.05
CA GLU A 98 -7.21 -3.25 -5.06
C GLU A 98 -7.13 -1.80 -5.58
N VAL A 99 -6.05 -1.42 -6.26
CA VAL A 99 -5.94 -0.08 -6.87
C VAL A 99 -7.02 0.14 -7.92
N LEU A 100 -7.25 -0.83 -8.80
CA LEU A 100 -8.26 -0.73 -9.86
C LEU A 100 -9.68 -0.69 -9.29
N ALA A 101 -9.95 -1.48 -8.23
CA ALA A 101 -11.24 -1.46 -7.54
C ALA A 101 -11.48 -0.10 -6.86
N ASP A 102 -10.48 0.44 -6.17
CA ASP A 102 -10.53 1.74 -5.49
C ASP A 102 -10.74 2.89 -6.46
N PHE A 103 -10.05 2.87 -7.61
CA PHE A 103 -10.22 3.87 -8.66
C PHE A 103 -11.66 3.89 -9.20
N ARG A 104 -12.25 2.71 -9.45
CA ARG A 104 -13.63 2.58 -9.92
C ARG A 104 -14.65 3.04 -8.88
N TYR A 105 -14.36 2.86 -7.59
CA TYR A 105 -15.24 3.33 -6.51
C TYR A 105 -15.22 4.86 -6.41
N GLY A 106 -14.03 5.48 -6.44
CA GLY A 106 -13.89 6.94 -6.41
C GLY A 106 -14.38 7.65 -7.68
N ALA A 107 -14.47 6.94 -8.81
CA ALA A 107 -15.00 7.46 -10.07
C ALA A 107 -16.54 7.48 -10.16
N ARG A 108 -17.27 6.99 -9.15
CA ARG A 108 -18.75 7.10 -9.11
C ARG A 108 -19.15 8.53 -8.69
N PRO A 109 -19.87 9.29 -9.53
CA PRO A 109 -20.42 10.57 -9.11
C PRO A 109 -21.59 10.35 -8.13
N GLY A 110 -21.53 10.94 -6.94
CA GLY A 110 -22.69 11.19 -6.08
C GLY A 110 -23.06 10.12 -5.05
N CYS A 111 -22.29 10.00 -3.97
CA CYS A 111 -22.86 9.66 -2.66
C CYS A 111 -22.61 10.82 -1.69
#